data_AF-A0A2M8CZB1-F1
#
_entry.id   AF-A0A2M8CZB1-F1
#
_cell.length_a   1.000
_cell.length_b   1.000
_cell.length_c   1.000
_cell.angle_alpha   90.00
_cell.angle_beta   90.00
_cell.angle_gamma   90.00
#
_symmetry.space_group_name_H-M   'P 1'
#
loop_
_entity.id
_entity.type
_entity.pdbx_description
1 polymer ?
#
loop_
_entity_poly.entity_id
_entity_poly.type
_entity_poly.pdbx_seq_one_letter_code
_entity_poly.pdbx_strand_id
1 'polypeptide(L)'
;MSEFHLSNMSDFLGPPLTVIQTATELGFNNSNIWFRDGIFHYKLTLENYSGDTLKLGFGSDLNQSLSDESWGIDNLKIESVHNITLVSQETFESGASGWNNNTVDSSEANFTSFLGRRGGSAGQQSLYKTFDLPGQEHIVIEFDFYKIDSWDGEHFGIFINDTQILNHTFYSTTSSGTGTGAFSGGTYEKTVIQTATELGFNSNNIWFRDGIFHYKLTLENYSGGTLKLGFGSDLDQSLSDESWGIDNVTVTAIAPAMDSLHGGAGNDTLHGGEGSDFLYGDDGMDILYGGAGSDVFVFEKNSAFNNIDRIEDFSIAEGDALDISDILDGYTPGVDSITNFVRITDNGTDSLLAINQDGTGNTGNFYTIATISGAIGMTDESALVSNGSLIVT
;
A
#
# COMPACT_ATOMS: atom_id res chain seq x y z
N MET A 1 1.50 -11.22 -39.22
CA MET A 1 1.82 -11.17 -37.78
C MET A 1 0.52 -10.80 -37.12
N SER A 2 -0.14 -11.80 -36.54
CA SER A 2 -1.28 -11.59 -35.65
C SER A 2 -0.71 -11.13 -34.30
N GLU A 3 -1.31 -10.11 -33.71
CA GLU A 3 -0.92 -9.57 -32.42
C GLU A 3 -2.02 -9.81 -31.39
N PHE A 4 -1.62 -10.25 -30.20
CA PHE A 4 -2.52 -10.26 -29.05
C PHE A 4 -2.68 -8.81 -28.55
N HIS A 5 -3.94 -8.36 -28.42
CA HIS A 5 -4.24 -7.02 -27.94
C HIS A 5 -5.06 -7.09 -26.66
N LEU A 6 -4.62 -6.38 -25.62
CA LEU A 6 -5.54 -5.93 -24.56
C LEU A 6 -6.39 -4.81 -25.15
N SER A 7 -7.71 -5.01 -25.20
CA SER A 7 -8.63 -3.94 -25.58
C SER A 7 -9.15 -3.24 -24.34
N ASN A 8 -8.78 -1.96 -24.16
CA ASN A 8 -9.57 -1.06 -23.32
C ASN A 8 -10.90 -0.83 -24.03
N MET A 9 -11.99 -1.41 -23.51
CA MET A 9 -13.32 -0.97 -23.93
C MET A 9 -13.49 0.49 -23.52
N SER A 10 -13.73 1.31 -24.54
CA SER A 10 -13.62 2.77 -24.58
C SER A 10 -14.65 3.56 -23.77
N ASP A 11 -15.15 3.06 -22.66
CA ASP A 11 -16.17 3.77 -21.85
C ASP A 11 -15.72 4.17 -20.45
N PHE A 12 -14.46 3.93 -20.07
CA PHE A 12 -13.89 4.49 -18.85
C PHE A 12 -12.54 5.13 -19.17
N LEU A 13 -12.41 6.43 -18.86
CA LEU A 13 -11.13 7.09 -18.70
C LEU A 13 -10.45 6.48 -17.46
N GLY A 14 -9.87 5.29 -17.67
CA GLY A 14 -9.15 4.56 -16.64
C GLY A 14 -7.74 5.12 -16.42
N PRO A 15 -7.16 4.83 -15.25
CA PRO A 15 -5.81 5.25 -14.84
C PRO A 15 -4.69 4.75 -15.78
N PRO A 16 -3.45 5.26 -15.64
CA PRO A 16 -2.32 4.81 -16.44
C PRO A 16 -2.16 3.29 -16.35
N LEU A 17 -2.00 2.67 -17.52
CA LEU A 17 -1.86 1.23 -17.71
C LEU A 17 -0.40 0.93 -18.06
N THR A 18 0.32 0.23 -17.19
CA THR A 18 1.64 -0.30 -17.55
C THR A 18 1.50 -1.77 -17.95
N VAL A 19 1.99 -2.12 -19.14
CA VAL A 19 1.98 -3.49 -19.66
C VAL A 19 3.43 -3.93 -19.84
N ILE A 20 3.85 -4.95 -19.09
CA ILE A 20 5.14 -5.64 -19.31
C ILE A 20 4.82 -6.96 -19.98
N GLN A 21 5.43 -7.21 -21.14
CA GLN A 21 5.29 -8.45 -21.90
C GLN A 21 6.62 -9.21 -21.91
N THR A 22 6.61 -10.46 -21.48
CA THR A 22 7.71 -11.41 -21.70
C THR A 22 7.19 -12.61 -22.48
N ALA A 23 7.97 -13.08 -23.47
CA ALA A 23 7.58 -14.16 -24.36
C ALA A 23 8.56 -15.34 -24.24
N THR A 24 8.04 -16.57 -24.22
CA THR A 24 8.84 -17.79 -24.34
C THR A 24 8.29 -18.65 -25.48
N GLU A 25 9.15 -19.06 -26.40
CA GLU A 25 8.78 -19.85 -27.57
C GLU A 25 8.41 -21.28 -27.17
N LEU A 26 7.25 -21.76 -27.65
CA LEU A 26 6.86 -23.16 -27.46
C LEU A 26 7.25 -23.99 -28.68
N GLY A 27 7.80 -25.17 -28.43
CA GLY A 27 8.19 -26.16 -29.43
C GLY A 27 7.02 -26.87 -30.14
N PHE A 28 5.85 -26.25 -30.23
CA PHE A 28 4.75 -26.71 -31.09
C PHE A 28 5.15 -26.42 -32.55
N ASN A 29 5.98 -27.30 -33.09
CA ASN A 29 6.51 -27.20 -34.44
C ASN A 29 5.36 -27.42 -35.44
N ASN A 30 4.91 -26.35 -36.10
CA ASN A 30 4.58 -26.48 -37.51
C ASN A 30 5.86 -26.14 -38.28
N SER A 31 6.19 -26.95 -39.29
CA SER A 31 7.50 -27.06 -39.99
C SER A 31 8.03 -25.80 -40.72
N ASN A 32 7.63 -24.60 -40.32
CA ASN A 32 7.85 -23.35 -41.01
C ASN A 32 8.36 -22.27 -40.04
N ILE A 33 9.66 -22.00 -40.11
CA ILE A 33 10.48 -21.03 -39.33
C ILE A 33 9.99 -19.56 -39.31
N TRP A 34 8.89 -19.24 -40.01
CA TRP A 34 8.30 -17.90 -40.07
C TRP A 34 7.09 -17.71 -39.13
N PHE A 35 6.56 -18.80 -38.57
CA PHE A 35 5.40 -18.76 -37.66
C PHE A 35 5.81 -19.43 -36.34
N ARG A 36 5.66 -18.73 -35.22
CA ARG A 36 6.12 -19.18 -33.90
C ARG A 36 4.97 -19.13 -32.90
N ASP A 37 4.76 -20.24 -32.22
CA ASP A 37 3.88 -20.33 -31.06
C ASP A 37 4.61 -19.80 -29.83
N GLY A 38 3.90 -19.13 -28.93
CA GLY A 38 4.50 -18.52 -27.74
C GLY A 38 3.54 -18.42 -26.58
N ILE A 39 4.09 -18.51 -25.37
CA ILE A 39 3.44 -18.06 -24.15
C ILE A 39 3.85 -16.62 -23.91
N PHE A 40 2.87 -15.77 -23.60
CA PHE A 40 3.06 -14.37 -23.28
C PHE A 40 2.55 -14.11 -21.86
N HIS A 41 3.42 -13.59 -21.00
CA HIS A 41 3.03 -13.11 -19.68
C HIS A 41 2.73 -11.63 -19.75
N TYR A 42 1.57 -11.24 -19.22
CA TYR A 42 1.16 -9.84 -19.12
C TYR A 42 0.98 -9.50 -17.65
N LYS A 43 1.72 -8.51 -17.15
CA LYS A 43 1.43 -7.85 -15.86
C LYS A 43 0.67 -6.57 -16.13
N LEU A 44 -0.49 -6.43 -15.47
CA LEU A 44 -1.35 -5.26 -15.54
C LEU A 44 -1.46 -4.63 -14.16
N THR A 45 -1.07 -3.36 -14.04
CA THR A 45 -1.28 -2.58 -12.81
C THR A 45 -2.37 -1.54 -13.07
N LEU A 46 -3.41 -1.53 -12.24
CA LEU A 46 -4.46 -0.53 -12.22
C LEU A 46 -4.25 0.37 -11.00
N GLU A 47 -3.79 1.60 -11.21
CA GLU A 47 -3.59 2.55 -10.12
C GLU A 47 -4.87 3.33 -9.83
N ASN A 48 -5.33 3.43 -8.58
CA ASN A 48 -6.53 4.23 -8.22
C ASN A 48 -7.86 3.73 -8.83
N TYR A 49 -8.03 2.41 -9.00
CA TYR A 49 -9.32 1.84 -9.38
C TYR A 49 -10.31 1.90 -8.21
N SER A 50 -11.40 2.65 -8.38
CA SER A 50 -12.43 2.89 -7.34
C SER A 50 -13.78 2.18 -7.61
N GLY A 51 -13.83 1.29 -8.60
CA GLY A 51 -15.06 0.57 -8.95
C GLY A 51 -15.28 -0.69 -8.09
N ASP A 52 -16.53 -1.03 -7.83
CA ASP A 52 -16.89 -2.24 -7.07
C ASP A 52 -16.69 -3.55 -7.85
N THR A 53 -16.51 -3.47 -9.19
CA THR A 53 -16.41 -4.65 -10.06
C THR A 53 -15.44 -4.43 -11.22
N LEU A 54 -14.29 -5.11 -11.21
CA LEU A 54 -13.37 -5.12 -12.33
C LEU A 54 -13.81 -6.11 -13.42
N LYS A 55 -13.94 -5.63 -14.66
CA LYS A 55 -14.20 -6.48 -15.84
C LYS A 55 -12.98 -6.51 -16.74
N LEU A 56 -12.38 -7.69 -16.91
CA LEU A 56 -11.28 -7.93 -17.85
C LEU A 56 -11.81 -8.49 -19.17
N GLY A 57 -11.37 -7.91 -20.29
CA GLY A 57 -11.68 -8.36 -21.63
C GLY A 57 -10.42 -8.81 -22.35
N PHE A 58 -10.49 -9.96 -23.03
CA PHE A 58 -9.39 -10.53 -23.80
C PHE A 58 -9.85 -10.75 -25.24
N GLY A 59 -8.98 -10.50 -26.21
CA GLY A 59 -9.30 -10.66 -27.62
C GLY A 59 -8.04 -10.88 -28.47
N SER A 60 -8.25 -11.34 -29.70
CA SER A 60 -7.18 -11.54 -30.67
C SER A 60 -7.66 -11.23 -32.08
N ASP A 61 -6.73 -10.84 -32.95
CA ASP A 61 -6.93 -10.58 -34.37
C ASP A 61 -6.69 -11.82 -35.26
N LEU A 62 -6.60 -13.02 -34.67
CA LEU A 62 -6.37 -14.28 -35.40
C LEU A 62 -7.31 -14.38 -36.60
N ASN A 63 -6.72 -14.65 -37.77
CA ASN A 63 -7.46 -14.84 -39.00
C ASN A 63 -8.16 -16.21 -39.00
N GLN A 64 -9.45 -16.22 -38.68
CA GLN A 64 -10.29 -17.43 -38.58
C GLN A 64 -10.45 -18.25 -39.89
N SER A 65 -9.82 -17.84 -41.00
CA SER A 65 -9.86 -18.57 -42.27
C SER A 65 -8.77 -19.64 -42.43
N LEU A 66 -7.85 -19.73 -41.47
CA LEU A 66 -6.86 -20.80 -41.33
C LEU A 66 -7.20 -21.61 -40.07
N SER A 67 -6.96 -22.92 -40.12
CA SER A 67 -7.51 -23.88 -39.14
C SER A 67 -6.59 -24.16 -37.95
N ASP A 68 -5.44 -23.50 -37.88
CA ASP A 68 -4.37 -23.76 -36.93
C ASP A 68 -4.09 -22.59 -35.98
N GLU A 69 -4.77 -21.45 -36.13
CA GLU A 69 -4.68 -20.33 -35.20
C GLU A 69 -5.66 -20.46 -34.04
N SER A 70 -5.13 -20.59 -32.82
CA SER A 70 -5.91 -20.52 -31.58
C SER A 70 -5.16 -19.74 -30.50
N TRP A 71 -5.89 -19.18 -29.54
CA TRP A 71 -5.33 -18.55 -28.35
C TRP A 71 -6.11 -18.99 -27.12
N GLY A 72 -5.47 -18.94 -25.97
CA GLY A 72 -6.05 -19.27 -24.67
C GLY A 72 -5.49 -18.36 -23.59
N ILE A 73 -6.15 -18.36 -22.43
CA ILE A 73 -5.69 -17.67 -21.22
C ILE A 73 -5.44 -18.76 -20.19
N ASP A 74 -4.31 -18.66 -19.50
CA ASP A 74 -3.96 -19.52 -18.38
C ASP A 74 -3.39 -18.66 -17.25
N ASN A 75 -3.53 -19.11 -16.01
CA ASN A 75 -2.98 -18.46 -14.80
C ASN A 75 -3.37 -16.97 -14.61
N LEU A 76 -4.66 -16.63 -14.75
CA LEU A 76 -5.15 -15.29 -14.41
C LEU A 76 -5.12 -15.09 -12.89
N LYS A 77 -4.14 -14.33 -12.39
CA LYS A 77 -4.06 -13.84 -11.00
C LYS A 77 -4.55 -12.39 -10.94
N ILE A 78 -5.44 -12.07 -10.00
CA ILE A 78 -5.89 -10.71 -9.70
C ILE A 78 -5.63 -10.49 -8.22
N GLU A 79 -4.83 -9.49 -7.90
CA GLU A 79 -4.46 -9.14 -6.53
C GLU A 79 -4.94 -7.72 -6.24
N SER A 80 -5.56 -7.51 -5.07
CA SER A 80 -5.84 -6.18 -4.56
C SER A 80 -4.57 -5.69 -3.87
N VAL A 81 -3.97 -4.62 -4.37
CA VAL A 81 -2.63 -4.23 -3.93
C VAL A 81 -2.64 -3.51 -2.58
N HIS A 82 -3.76 -2.97 -2.09
CA HIS A 82 -3.80 -2.35 -0.76
C HIS A 82 -5.21 -2.33 -0.16
N ASN A 83 -5.33 -2.46 1.16
CA ASN A 83 -6.59 -2.19 1.87
C ASN A 83 -6.74 -0.69 2.08
N ILE A 84 -7.61 -0.05 1.31
CA ILE A 84 -7.87 1.39 1.38
C ILE A 84 -9.04 1.66 2.33
N THR A 85 -8.79 2.44 3.39
CA THR A 85 -9.80 2.89 4.35
C THR A 85 -10.03 4.39 4.21
N LEU A 86 -11.24 4.81 3.85
CA LEU A 86 -11.65 6.21 3.93
C LEU A 86 -11.80 6.60 5.41
N VAL A 87 -10.90 7.43 5.91
CA VAL A 87 -10.92 7.91 7.31
C VAL A 87 -11.89 9.07 7.45
N SER A 88 -11.86 10.01 6.52
CA SER A 88 -12.71 11.21 6.57
C SER A 88 -12.89 11.81 5.18
N GLN A 89 -14.07 12.36 4.94
CA GLN A 89 -14.37 13.20 3.79
C GLN A 89 -15.20 14.41 4.25
N GLU A 90 -14.68 15.61 4.05
CA GLU A 90 -15.24 16.86 4.57
C GLU A 90 -15.43 17.85 3.42
N THR A 91 -16.68 18.05 3.01
CA THR A 91 -17.09 19.06 2.00
C THR A 91 -17.63 20.34 2.63
N PHE A 92 -17.69 20.40 3.96
CA PHE A 92 -18.17 21.53 4.77
C PHE A 92 -19.62 21.99 4.55
N GLU A 93 -20.39 21.35 3.66
CA GLU A 93 -21.81 21.65 3.41
C GLU A 93 -22.73 21.37 4.62
N SER A 94 -22.29 20.52 5.54
CA SER A 94 -22.99 20.22 6.79
C SER A 94 -22.31 20.83 8.02
N GLY A 95 -21.35 21.73 7.81
CA GLY A 95 -20.52 22.34 8.84
C GLY A 95 -19.13 21.68 8.96
N ALA A 96 -18.34 22.17 9.93
CA ALA A 96 -16.94 21.78 10.11
C ALA A 96 -16.69 21.21 11.52
N SER A 97 -17.41 20.14 11.89
CA SER A 97 -17.27 19.54 13.21
C SER A 97 -15.87 18.92 13.43
N GLY A 98 -15.32 19.08 14.63
CA GLY A 98 -14.00 18.56 15.01
C GLY A 98 -12.82 19.45 14.59
N TRP A 99 -13.04 20.48 13.80
CA TRP A 99 -12.03 21.51 13.54
C TRP A 99 -11.94 22.47 14.73
N ASN A 100 -10.73 22.90 15.08
CA ASN A 100 -10.50 23.85 16.18
C ASN A 100 -11.20 25.20 15.95
N ASN A 101 -11.42 25.55 14.69
CA ASN A 101 -12.26 26.65 14.27
C ASN A 101 -13.17 26.17 13.14
N ASN A 102 -14.48 26.26 13.36
CA ASN A 102 -15.51 25.67 12.51
C ASN A 102 -16.30 26.71 11.70
N THR A 103 -15.79 27.94 11.54
CA THR A 103 -16.39 28.95 10.67
C THR A 103 -16.38 28.47 9.22
N VAL A 104 -17.57 28.30 8.65
CA VAL A 104 -17.77 27.95 7.24
C VAL A 104 -18.31 29.18 6.51
N ASP A 105 -17.74 29.50 5.36
CA ASP A 105 -18.20 30.57 4.47
C ASP A 105 -19.04 29.95 3.35
N SER A 106 -20.23 30.51 3.15
CA SER A 106 -21.18 30.17 2.07
C SER A 106 -21.72 31.43 1.40
N SER A 107 -20.97 32.54 1.49
CA SER A 107 -21.44 33.89 1.15
C SER A 107 -21.41 34.19 -0.35
N GLU A 108 -20.66 33.42 -1.13
CA GLU A 108 -20.48 33.64 -2.55
C GLU A 108 -21.34 32.70 -3.39
N ALA A 109 -22.08 33.25 -4.35
CA ALA A 109 -23.08 32.52 -5.15
C ALA A 109 -22.51 31.41 -6.05
N ASN A 110 -21.19 31.42 -6.28
CA ASN A 110 -20.50 30.47 -7.15
C ASN A 110 -19.74 29.37 -6.40
N PHE A 111 -19.82 29.31 -5.06
CA PHE A 111 -19.07 28.35 -4.24
C PHE A 111 -20.00 27.44 -3.46
N THR A 112 -19.52 26.20 -3.32
CA THR A 112 -19.88 25.31 -2.21
C THR A 112 -19.40 25.92 -0.89
N SER A 113 -20.02 25.49 0.21
CA SER A 113 -19.61 25.93 1.54
C SER A 113 -18.18 25.46 1.81
N PHE A 114 -17.30 26.33 2.30
CA PHE A 114 -15.91 25.96 2.59
C PHE A 114 -15.45 26.43 3.97
N LEU A 115 -14.43 25.79 4.54
CA LEU A 115 -13.91 26.12 5.86
C LEU A 115 -12.98 27.34 5.79
N GLY A 116 -13.49 28.49 6.25
CA GLY A 116 -12.86 29.80 6.10
C GLY A 116 -13.91 30.92 6.23
N ARG A 117 -13.62 32.16 5.82
CA ARG A 117 -12.32 32.72 5.39
C ARG A 117 -11.34 32.82 6.57
N ARG A 118 -10.04 32.69 6.29
CA ARG A 118 -8.93 32.76 7.24
C ARG A 118 -7.92 33.83 6.84
N GLY A 119 -7.43 34.59 7.81
CA GLY A 119 -6.40 35.60 7.60
C GLY A 119 -5.02 35.07 8.00
N GLY A 120 -4.10 35.97 8.27
CA GLY A 120 -2.76 35.65 8.74
C GLY A 120 -2.70 35.03 10.12
N SER A 121 -1.79 34.09 10.28
CA SER A 121 -1.41 33.49 11.57
C SER A 121 0.10 33.62 11.85
N ALA A 122 0.77 34.60 11.24
CA ALA A 122 2.22 34.79 11.33
C ALA A 122 3.01 33.52 10.96
N GLY A 123 2.50 32.77 9.97
CA GLY A 123 3.04 31.51 9.48
C GLY A 123 2.83 30.32 10.43
N GLN A 124 2.15 30.51 11.56
CA GLN A 124 1.90 29.44 12.54
C GLN A 124 0.63 28.65 12.19
N GLN A 125 0.55 27.40 12.65
CA GLN A 125 -0.68 26.60 12.57
C GLN A 125 -1.83 27.32 13.29
N SER A 126 -2.94 27.56 12.59
CA SER A 126 -4.12 28.25 13.15
C SER A 126 -5.44 27.50 12.92
N LEU A 127 -5.48 26.59 11.95
CA LEU A 127 -6.61 25.73 11.66
C LEU A 127 -6.14 24.28 11.68
N TYR A 128 -6.84 23.38 12.40
CA TYR A 128 -6.47 21.98 12.45
C TYR A 128 -7.62 21.08 12.87
N LYS A 129 -7.50 19.80 12.52
CA LYS A 129 -8.32 18.68 13.01
C LYS A 129 -7.42 17.46 13.23
N THR A 130 -7.75 16.67 14.23
CA THR A 130 -7.12 15.37 14.48
C THR A 130 -8.03 14.27 14.00
N PHE A 131 -7.46 13.31 13.26
CA PHE A 131 -8.11 12.13 12.71
C PHE A 131 -7.54 10.91 13.41
N ASP A 132 -8.40 9.97 13.78
CA ASP A 132 -7.97 8.66 14.27
C ASP A 132 -7.63 7.78 13.06
N LEU A 133 -6.46 7.15 13.08
CA LEU A 133 -5.99 6.30 11.99
C LEU A 133 -6.00 4.84 12.45
N PRO A 134 -6.42 3.89 11.61
CA PRO A 134 -6.49 2.49 12.00
C PRO A 134 -5.12 1.77 12.08
N GLY A 135 -4.04 2.44 12.49
CA GLY A 135 -2.69 1.86 12.61
C GLY A 135 -2.06 1.54 11.25
N GLN A 136 -1.94 2.54 10.38
CA GLN A 136 -1.65 2.36 8.95
C GLN A 136 -0.41 3.15 8.55
N GLU A 137 0.39 2.59 7.63
CA GLU A 137 1.70 3.11 7.25
C GLU A 137 1.67 4.17 6.14
N HIS A 138 0.65 4.13 5.27
CA HIS A 138 0.51 5.08 4.17
C HIS A 138 -0.76 5.90 4.32
N ILE A 139 -0.63 7.23 4.30
CA ILE A 139 -1.78 8.14 4.44
C ILE A 139 -1.83 9.09 3.26
N VAL A 140 -2.95 9.08 2.53
CA VAL A 140 -3.21 10.05 1.46
C VAL A 140 -4.15 11.13 1.99
N ILE A 141 -3.72 12.39 1.84
CA ILE A 141 -4.48 13.57 2.21
C ILE A 141 -4.70 14.38 0.95
N GLU A 142 -5.96 14.62 0.62
CA GLU A 142 -6.36 15.46 -0.51
C GLU A 142 -7.23 16.60 -0.01
N PHE A 143 -7.02 17.81 -0.52
CA PHE A 143 -7.87 18.95 -0.22
C PHE A 143 -7.73 20.05 -1.26
N ASP A 144 -8.74 20.90 -1.35
CA ASP A 144 -8.69 22.12 -2.12
C ASP A 144 -8.35 23.30 -1.22
N PHE A 145 -7.34 24.06 -1.62
CA PHE A 145 -6.97 25.33 -1.02
C PHE A 145 -7.55 26.46 -1.86
N TYR A 146 -8.34 27.33 -1.22
CA TYR A 146 -8.86 28.53 -1.84
C TYR A 146 -7.91 29.68 -1.52
N LYS A 147 -7.13 30.07 -2.53
CA LYS A 147 -6.36 31.31 -2.52
C LYS A 147 -7.32 32.45 -2.81
N ILE A 148 -7.56 33.33 -1.85
CA ILE A 148 -8.48 34.46 -2.00
C ILE A 148 -7.67 35.76 -1.98
N ASP A 149 -7.77 36.50 -3.10
CA ASP A 149 -7.15 37.80 -3.42
C ASP A 149 -5.60 37.85 -3.50
N SER A 150 -5.00 38.98 -3.10
CA SER A 150 -3.66 39.46 -3.44
C SER A 150 -2.54 38.85 -2.61
N TRP A 151 -2.33 37.54 -2.76
CA TRP A 151 -1.08 36.94 -2.30
C TRP A 151 0.05 37.37 -3.25
N ASP A 152 0.96 38.20 -2.75
CA ASP A 152 2.06 38.83 -3.46
C ASP A 152 3.46 38.40 -2.97
N GLY A 153 3.51 37.56 -1.94
CA GLY A 153 4.72 36.88 -1.47
C GLY A 153 4.50 36.02 -0.23
N GLU A 154 3.25 35.82 0.18
CA GLU A 154 2.85 35.14 1.40
C GLU A 154 2.86 33.62 1.20
N HIS A 155 2.94 32.92 2.31
CA HIS A 155 3.10 31.49 2.42
C HIS A 155 1.88 30.85 3.05
N PHE A 156 1.50 29.71 2.46
CA PHE A 156 0.56 28.78 3.04
C PHE A 156 1.33 27.61 3.67
N GLY A 157 1.15 27.43 4.97
CA GLY A 157 1.76 26.37 5.76
C GLY A 157 0.85 25.16 5.89
N ILE A 158 1.39 23.96 5.66
CA ILE A 158 0.74 22.68 5.98
C ILE A 158 1.53 21.99 7.08
N PHE A 159 0.81 21.52 8.09
CA PHE A 159 1.36 20.97 9.31
C PHE A 159 0.86 19.54 9.51
N ILE A 160 1.77 18.64 9.85
CA ILE A 160 1.47 17.27 10.28
C ILE A 160 1.99 17.11 11.70
N ASN A 161 1.10 16.78 12.63
CA ASN A 161 1.43 16.62 14.06
C ASN A 161 2.25 17.80 14.60
N ASP A 162 1.76 19.00 14.32
CA ASP A 162 2.35 20.29 14.75
C ASP A 162 3.72 20.64 14.14
N THR A 163 4.25 19.78 13.27
CA THR A 163 5.45 20.07 12.47
C THR A 163 5.02 20.67 11.13
N GLN A 164 5.56 21.84 10.79
CA GLN A 164 5.36 22.41 9.45
C GLN A 164 6.13 21.56 8.43
N ILE A 165 5.40 20.90 7.54
CA ILE A 165 5.99 20.07 6.49
C ILE A 165 6.07 20.80 5.16
N LEU A 166 5.22 21.81 4.95
CA LEU A 166 5.21 22.62 3.74
C LEU A 166 5.01 24.09 4.06
N ASN A 167 5.68 24.93 3.27
CA ASN A 167 5.54 26.38 3.28
C ASN A 167 5.50 26.87 1.83
N HIS A 168 4.32 26.87 1.22
CA HIS A 168 4.15 27.21 -0.20
C HIS A 168 3.98 28.71 -0.37
N THR A 169 4.96 29.37 -1.00
CA THR A 169 4.87 30.78 -1.37
C THR A 169 3.92 30.98 -2.56
N PHE A 170 2.96 31.88 -2.41
CA PHE A 170 2.09 32.33 -3.49
C PHE A 170 2.53 33.71 -4.02
N TYR A 171 2.44 33.86 -5.33
CA TYR A 171 2.67 35.12 -6.06
C TYR A 171 1.50 35.33 -7.03
N SER A 172 1.54 36.41 -7.82
CA SER A 172 0.58 36.68 -8.89
C SER A 172 0.48 35.56 -9.94
N THR A 173 1.57 34.80 -10.15
CA THR A 173 1.61 33.65 -11.04
C THR A 173 2.30 32.48 -10.34
N THR A 174 1.55 31.61 -9.69
CA THR A 174 2.12 30.37 -9.12
C THR A 174 1.63 29.13 -9.83
N SER A 175 2.62 28.31 -10.16
CA SER A 175 2.50 27.09 -10.93
C SER A 175 2.38 25.88 -10.03
N SER A 176 1.55 24.94 -10.47
CA SER A 176 1.53 23.54 -10.06
C SER A 176 2.95 22.96 -9.91
N GLY A 177 3.11 21.99 -9.02
CA GLY A 177 4.42 21.36 -8.79
C GLY A 177 4.33 20.09 -7.95
N THR A 178 5.33 19.24 -8.12
CA THR A 178 5.55 18.06 -7.29
C THR A 178 6.75 18.27 -6.37
N GLY A 179 6.87 17.48 -5.32
CA GLY A 179 8.05 17.49 -4.46
C GLY A 179 7.99 16.44 -3.37
N THR A 180 9.13 16.20 -2.73
CA THR A 180 9.24 15.26 -1.61
C THR A 180 9.90 15.93 -0.40
N GLY A 181 9.71 15.35 0.78
CA GLY A 181 10.36 15.81 2.00
C GLY A 181 10.23 14.80 3.14
N ALA A 182 10.76 15.17 4.30
CA ALA A 182 10.74 14.35 5.50
C ALA A 182 10.26 15.15 6.71
N PHE A 183 9.64 14.49 7.67
CA PHE A 183 9.20 15.06 8.93
C PHE A 183 9.37 14.06 10.08
N SER A 184 9.18 14.52 11.32
CA SER A 184 9.19 13.61 12.47
C SER A 184 7.98 12.69 12.40
N GLY A 185 8.17 11.48 11.89
CA GLY A 185 7.11 10.49 11.71
C GLY A 185 6.92 9.97 10.29
N GLY A 186 7.80 10.32 9.33
CA GLY A 186 7.81 9.71 8.00
C GLY A 186 8.40 10.61 6.91
N THR A 187 8.17 10.21 5.67
CA THR A 187 8.42 11.02 4.47
C THR A 187 7.10 11.42 3.82
N TYR A 188 7.14 12.41 2.94
CA TYR A 188 5.98 12.75 2.14
C TYR A 188 6.33 13.03 0.69
N GLU A 189 5.39 12.73 -0.19
CA GLU A 189 5.32 13.26 -1.53
C GLU A 189 4.16 14.25 -1.61
N LYS A 190 4.31 15.29 -2.44
CA LYS A 190 3.25 16.25 -2.71
C LYS A 190 3.04 16.45 -4.19
N THR A 191 1.79 16.69 -4.56
CA THR A 191 1.39 17.27 -5.83
C THR A 191 0.46 18.44 -5.55
N VAL A 192 0.69 19.56 -6.23
CA VAL A 192 -0.20 20.73 -6.18
C VAL A 192 -0.59 21.07 -7.61
N ILE A 193 -1.89 21.19 -7.88
CA ILE A 193 -2.42 21.54 -9.20
C ILE A 193 -3.37 22.72 -9.04
N GLN A 194 -3.13 23.81 -9.77
CA GLN A 194 -4.13 24.87 -9.87
C GLN A 194 -5.29 24.39 -10.76
N THR A 195 -6.47 24.23 -10.17
CA THR A 195 -7.67 23.70 -10.85
C THR A 195 -8.61 24.79 -11.33
N ALA A 196 -8.54 25.99 -10.73
CA ALA A 196 -9.33 27.15 -11.15
C ALA A 196 -8.57 28.47 -10.92
N THR A 197 -8.93 29.47 -11.73
CA THR A 197 -8.52 30.88 -11.60
C THR A 197 -9.78 31.74 -11.63
N GLU A 198 -9.80 32.90 -10.97
CA GLU A 198 -10.91 33.86 -11.06
C GLU A 198 -12.20 33.36 -10.37
N LEU A 199 -12.07 33.18 -9.06
CA LEU A 199 -13.11 32.80 -8.12
C LEU A 199 -14.11 33.93 -7.81
N GLY A 200 -13.94 35.12 -8.36
CA GLY A 200 -14.92 36.21 -8.23
C GLY A 200 -14.84 36.95 -6.89
N PHE A 201 -13.84 36.67 -6.06
CA PHE A 201 -13.49 37.50 -4.90
C PHE A 201 -12.69 38.75 -5.29
N ASN A 202 -12.65 39.09 -6.58
CA ASN A 202 -11.72 40.03 -7.17
C ASN A 202 -12.02 41.50 -6.83
N SER A 203 -11.01 42.21 -6.32
CA SER A 203 -10.95 43.65 -6.15
C SER A 203 -10.67 44.41 -7.47
N ASN A 204 -11.36 44.10 -8.57
CA ASN A 204 -11.18 44.73 -9.91
C ASN A 204 -9.71 44.76 -10.44
N ASN A 205 -8.79 43.99 -9.86
CA ASN A 205 -7.36 44.03 -10.17
C ASN A 205 -6.89 42.72 -10.77
N ILE A 206 -6.66 42.73 -12.08
CA ILE A 206 -6.28 41.57 -12.90
C ILE A 206 -4.93 40.94 -12.58
N TRP A 207 -4.10 41.60 -11.75
CA TRP A 207 -2.78 41.11 -11.36
C TRP A 207 -2.83 40.18 -10.13
N PHE A 208 -3.93 40.21 -9.39
CA PHE A 208 -4.13 39.39 -8.20
C PHE A 208 -5.28 38.42 -8.47
N ARG A 209 -4.92 37.19 -8.83
CA ARG A 209 -5.89 36.15 -9.17
C ARG A 209 -6.05 35.23 -7.96
N ASP A 210 -7.28 35.16 -7.49
CA ASP A 210 -7.80 34.07 -6.69
C ASP A 210 -7.75 32.76 -7.48
N GLY A 211 -7.81 31.64 -6.78
CA GLY A 211 -7.74 30.35 -7.41
C GLY A 211 -7.89 29.18 -6.45
N ILE A 212 -8.18 28.03 -7.04
CA ILE A 212 -8.25 26.75 -6.31
C ILE A 212 -6.98 25.99 -6.63
N PHE A 213 -6.33 25.51 -5.58
CA PHE A 213 -5.17 24.65 -5.66
C PHE A 213 -5.52 23.33 -4.99
N HIS A 214 -5.57 22.27 -5.78
CA HIS A 214 -5.74 20.93 -5.28
C HIS A 214 -4.41 20.40 -4.77
N TYR A 215 -4.35 20.04 -3.50
CA TYR A 215 -3.21 19.40 -2.86
C TYR A 215 -3.49 17.92 -2.70
N LYS A 216 -2.52 17.11 -3.11
CA LYS A 216 -2.40 15.71 -2.71
C LYS A 216 -1.09 15.53 -1.96
N LEU A 217 -1.15 15.02 -0.73
CA LEU A 217 0.01 14.58 0.04
C LEU A 217 -0.09 13.08 0.27
N THR A 218 0.98 12.36 -0.01
CA THR A 218 1.14 10.97 0.40
C THR A 218 2.16 10.94 1.51
N LEU A 219 1.76 10.54 2.71
CA LEU A 219 2.65 10.29 3.83
C LEU A 219 3.03 8.81 3.81
N GLU A 220 4.32 8.55 3.89
CA GLU A 220 4.94 7.23 3.82
C GLU A 220 5.57 6.91 5.18
N ASN A 221 5.58 5.63 5.57
CA ASN A 221 6.15 5.16 6.84
C ASN A 221 5.54 5.83 8.08
N TYR A 222 4.23 6.11 8.04
CA TYR A 222 3.51 6.77 9.11
C TYR A 222 3.14 5.79 10.21
N SER A 223 3.74 5.91 11.39
CA SER A 223 3.51 4.97 12.51
C SER A 223 2.57 5.51 13.60
N GLY A 224 1.81 6.58 13.32
CA GLY A 224 0.92 7.21 14.30
C GLY A 224 -0.49 6.62 14.30
N GLY A 225 -1.06 6.33 15.47
CA GLY A 225 -2.48 5.96 15.62
C GLY A 225 -3.46 7.13 15.41
N THR A 226 -2.94 8.36 15.30
CA THR A 226 -3.72 9.57 15.01
C THR A 226 -2.93 10.48 14.09
N LEU A 227 -3.60 11.28 13.27
CA LEU A 227 -3.02 12.32 12.42
C LEU A 227 -3.63 13.67 12.75
N LYS A 228 -2.81 14.65 13.12
CA LYS A 228 -3.24 16.06 13.20
C LYS A 228 -2.83 16.78 11.93
N LEU A 229 -3.82 17.06 11.07
CA LEU A 229 -3.66 17.90 9.89
C LEU A 229 -3.93 19.35 10.29
N GLY A 230 -2.98 20.23 9.99
CA GLY A 230 -3.11 21.66 10.28
C GLY A 230 -2.67 22.55 9.13
N PHE A 231 -3.14 23.78 9.19
CA PHE A 231 -2.95 24.82 8.19
C PHE A 231 -2.69 26.16 8.85
N GLY A 232 -1.98 27.04 8.14
CA GLY A 232 -1.73 28.41 8.55
C GLY A 232 -1.23 29.26 7.39
N SER A 233 -1.13 30.57 7.61
CA SER A 233 -0.50 31.47 6.65
C SER A 233 0.24 32.61 7.34
N ASP A 234 1.12 33.27 6.63
CA ASP A 234 1.79 34.50 7.08
C ASP A 234 1.21 35.75 6.42
N LEU A 235 -0.03 35.69 5.91
CA LEU A 235 -0.78 36.87 5.43
C LEU A 235 -0.60 38.03 6.40
N ASP A 236 -0.22 39.19 5.88
CA ASP A 236 0.14 40.36 6.68
C ASP A 236 -1.04 41.32 6.91
N GLN A 237 -2.19 41.06 6.28
CA GLN A 237 -3.41 41.85 6.41
C GLN A 237 -4.55 41.11 7.14
N SER A 238 -5.56 41.89 7.56
CA SER A 238 -6.76 41.38 8.23
C SER A 238 -7.77 40.81 7.22
N LEU A 239 -8.71 39.99 7.71
CA LEU A 239 -9.82 39.43 6.93
C LEU A 239 -10.70 40.51 6.29
N SER A 240 -10.39 40.92 5.06
CA SER A 240 -11.23 41.82 4.26
C SER A 240 -11.24 41.45 2.78
N ASP A 241 -10.12 40.95 2.27
CA ASP A 241 -9.87 40.70 0.86
C ASP A 241 -8.75 39.65 0.71
N GLU A 242 -7.64 39.79 1.43
CA GLU A 242 -6.60 38.75 1.49
C GLU A 242 -6.93 37.66 2.51
N SER A 243 -7.35 36.51 2.01
CA SER A 243 -7.71 35.38 2.88
C SER A 243 -7.49 34.03 2.22
N TRP A 244 -7.81 32.98 2.95
CA TRP A 244 -7.85 31.63 2.43
C TRP A 244 -8.96 30.79 3.03
N GLY A 245 -9.23 29.67 2.37
CA GLY A 245 -10.09 28.62 2.88
C GLY A 245 -9.58 27.25 2.46
N ILE A 246 -10.17 26.22 3.07
CA ILE A 246 -9.98 24.82 2.64
C ILE A 246 -11.34 24.19 2.35
N ASP A 247 -11.36 23.32 1.36
CA ASP A 247 -12.54 22.56 0.95
C ASP A 247 -12.14 21.13 0.57
N ASN A 248 -13.11 20.24 0.44
CA ASN A 248 -12.95 18.87 -0.07
C ASN A 248 -11.83 18.06 0.61
N VAL A 249 -11.70 18.18 1.94
CA VAL A 249 -10.65 17.49 2.69
C VAL A 249 -10.99 16.00 2.77
N THR A 250 -10.16 15.17 2.14
CA THR A 250 -10.23 13.71 2.18
C THR A 250 -8.98 13.18 2.85
N VAL A 251 -9.15 12.28 3.83
CA VAL A 251 -8.07 11.54 4.47
C VAL A 251 -8.34 10.06 4.26
N THR A 252 -7.40 9.39 3.63
CA THR A 252 -7.47 7.97 3.30
C THR A 252 -6.25 7.29 3.90
N ALA A 253 -6.48 6.22 4.64
CA ALA A 253 -5.41 5.37 5.15
C ALA A 253 -5.31 4.13 4.27
N ILE A 254 -4.10 3.75 3.90
CA ILE A 254 -3.80 2.64 3.02
C ILE A 254 -2.96 1.67 3.84
N ALA A 255 -3.49 0.46 4.05
CA ALA A 255 -2.72 -0.61 4.68
C ALA A 255 -1.67 -1.12 3.71
N PRO A 256 -0.49 -1.52 4.22
CA PRO A 256 0.41 -2.31 3.41
C PRO A 256 -0.32 -3.57 2.88
N ALA A 257 0.12 -4.06 1.74
CA ALA A 257 -0.47 -5.25 1.13
C ALA A 257 -0.33 -6.44 2.10
N MET A 258 -1.23 -7.42 1.99
CA MET A 258 -1.00 -8.73 2.58
C MET A 258 -0.90 -9.69 1.40
N ASP A 259 0.30 -10.16 1.13
CA ASP A 259 0.58 -10.99 -0.02
C ASP A 259 0.60 -12.48 0.35
N SER A 260 0.32 -13.33 -0.63
CA SER A 260 0.49 -14.78 -0.54
C SER A 260 1.43 -15.20 -1.67
N LEU A 261 2.66 -15.57 -1.26
CA LEU A 261 3.78 -15.87 -2.14
C LEU A 261 4.04 -17.37 -2.13
N HIS A 262 4.12 -17.95 -3.32
CA HIS A 262 4.44 -19.36 -3.56
C HIS A 262 5.69 -19.46 -4.41
N GLY A 263 6.69 -20.20 -3.95
CA GLY A 263 7.91 -20.49 -4.73
C GLY A 263 7.63 -21.43 -5.90
N GLY A 264 6.70 -22.37 -5.73
CA GLY A 264 6.41 -23.39 -6.71
C GLY A 264 7.45 -24.51 -6.70
N ALA A 265 8.13 -24.75 -7.81
CA ALA A 265 9.08 -25.86 -7.92
C ALA A 265 10.46 -25.35 -8.29
N GLY A 266 11.48 -25.78 -7.57
CA GLY A 266 12.85 -25.31 -7.71
C GLY A 266 13.36 -24.69 -6.43
N ASN A 267 14.56 -24.13 -6.45
CA ASN A 267 15.06 -23.39 -5.29
C ASN A 267 14.76 -21.92 -5.51
N ASP A 268 13.88 -21.35 -4.70
CA ASP A 268 13.34 -20.02 -4.89
C ASP A 268 13.86 -19.04 -3.83
N THR A 269 13.67 -17.75 -4.11
CA THR A 269 13.93 -16.68 -3.16
C THR A 269 12.71 -15.76 -3.13
N LEU A 270 12.00 -15.77 -2.00
CA LEU A 270 10.75 -15.02 -1.80
C LEU A 270 11.02 -13.83 -0.89
N HIS A 271 10.42 -12.70 -1.24
CA HIS A 271 10.43 -11.47 -0.45
C HIS A 271 8.98 -11.01 -0.29
N GLY A 272 8.44 -11.05 0.94
CA GLY A 272 7.09 -10.57 1.26
C GLY A 272 7.00 -9.06 1.06
N GLY A 273 7.89 -8.32 1.71
CA GLY A 273 8.02 -6.87 1.51
C GLY A 273 7.50 -6.11 2.72
N GLU A 274 6.66 -5.11 2.49
CA GLU A 274 5.94 -4.43 3.57
C GLU A 274 4.55 -5.06 3.65
N GLY A 275 4.10 -5.51 4.83
CA GLY A 275 2.84 -6.23 4.89
C GLY A 275 2.69 -7.17 6.06
N SER A 276 1.73 -8.06 5.96
CA SER A 276 1.66 -9.23 6.84
C SER A 276 1.41 -10.39 5.90
N ASP A 277 2.51 -11.00 5.48
CA ASP A 277 2.54 -11.83 4.30
C ASP A 277 2.51 -13.32 4.66
N PHE A 278 2.04 -14.14 3.72
CA PHE A 278 2.11 -15.59 3.80
C PHE A 278 3.12 -16.10 2.77
N LEU A 279 4.19 -16.72 3.25
CA LEU A 279 5.27 -17.23 2.41
C LEU A 279 5.28 -18.75 2.42
N TYR A 280 5.13 -19.33 1.22
CA TYR A 280 5.17 -20.76 0.96
C TYR A 280 6.39 -21.05 0.08
N GLY A 281 7.41 -21.73 0.63
CA GLY A 281 8.58 -22.15 -0.14
C GLY A 281 8.21 -23.13 -1.26
N ASP A 282 7.26 -24.02 -0.98
CA ASP A 282 6.86 -25.14 -1.83
C ASP A 282 8.04 -26.12 -2.10
N ASP A 283 8.15 -26.67 -3.31
CA ASP A 283 9.12 -27.73 -3.61
C ASP A 283 10.52 -27.16 -3.88
N GLY A 284 11.39 -27.12 -2.88
CA GLY A 284 12.67 -26.44 -3.07
C GLY A 284 13.59 -26.47 -1.88
N MET A 285 14.83 -26.01 -2.05
CA MET A 285 15.56 -25.39 -0.93
C MET A 285 15.41 -23.89 -1.09
N ASP A 286 14.50 -23.31 -0.31
CA ASP A 286 14.08 -21.93 -0.52
C ASP A 286 14.72 -20.96 0.46
N ILE A 287 14.77 -19.70 0.06
CA ILE A 287 15.21 -18.57 0.89
C ILE A 287 14.04 -17.61 1.04
N LEU A 288 13.54 -17.44 2.26
CA LEU A 288 12.35 -16.68 2.57
C LEU A 288 12.72 -15.44 3.38
N TYR A 289 12.27 -14.28 2.91
CA TYR A 289 12.35 -13.00 3.60
C TYR A 289 10.93 -12.49 3.82
N GLY A 290 10.50 -12.38 5.07
CA GLY A 290 9.19 -11.78 5.40
C GLY A 290 9.19 -10.30 5.05
N GLY A 291 10.19 -9.58 5.54
CA GLY A 291 10.30 -8.14 5.39
C GLY A 291 9.76 -7.41 6.63
N ALA A 292 8.97 -6.36 6.42
CA ALA A 292 8.42 -5.55 7.49
C ALA A 292 6.97 -5.93 7.77
N GLY A 293 6.66 -6.19 9.03
CA GLY A 293 5.33 -6.49 9.54
C GLY A 293 5.26 -7.91 10.10
N SER A 294 4.06 -8.44 10.33
CA SER A 294 3.88 -9.76 10.96
C SER A 294 3.70 -10.85 9.91
N ASP A 295 4.76 -11.59 9.60
CA ASP A 295 4.78 -12.55 8.50
C ASP A 295 4.58 -14.00 8.94
N VAL A 296 3.98 -14.80 8.07
CA VAL A 296 3.71 -16.22 8.31
C VAL A 296 4.48 -17.07 7.29
N PHE A 297 5.44 -17.84 7.77
CA PHE A 297 6.19 -18.81 6.98
C PHE A 297 5.49 -20.17 7.08
N VAL A 298 4.88 -20.60 5.99
CA VAL A 298 3.99 -21.77 5.97
C VAL A 298 4.71 -23.00 5.43
N PHE A 299 4.64 -24.10 6.19
CA PHE A 299 5.19 -25.39 5.81
C PHE A 299 4.07 -26.36 5.48
N GLU A 300 4.05 -26.86 4.24
CA GLU A 300 3.01 -27.77 3.76
C GLU A 300 3.48 -29.23 3.75
N LYS A 301 2.55 -30.17 3.95
CA LYS A 301 2.86 -31.60 4.08
C LYS A 301 3.59 -32.21 2.89
N ASN A 302 3.34 -31.69 1.70
CA ASN A 302 3.90 -32.24 0.46
C ASN A 302 5.34 -31.80 0.21
N SER A 303 5.75 -30.64 0.75
CA SER A 303 7.05 -30.03 0.49
C SER A 303 7.98 -30.06 1.71
N ALA A 304 7.47 -29.86 2.93
CA ALA A 304 8.28 -29.57 4.12
C ALA A 304 9.39 -30.60 4.45
N PHE A 305 9.29 -31.84 3.97
CA PHE A 305 10.24 -32.92 4.29
C PHE A 305 11.18 -33.27 3.13
N ASN A 306 11.09 -32.58 1.99
CA ASN A 306 11.92 -32.88 0.83
C ASN A 306 13.32 -32.22 0.92
N ASN A 307 13.44 -31.10 1.64
CA ASN A 307 14.61 -30.22 1.71
C ASN A 307 14.60 -29.41 3.02
N ILE A 308 15.53 -28.45 3.16
CA ILE A 308 15.63 -27.56 4.32
C ILE A 308 15.63 -26.11 3.82
N ASP A 309 14.59 -25.37 4.18
CA ASP A 309 14.46 -23.96 3.81
C ASP A 309 15.26 -23.05 4.74
N ARG A 310 15.45 -21.81 4.31
CA ARG A 310 16.11 -20.76 5.09
C ARG A 310 15.18 -19.56 5.23
N ILE A 311 14.85 -19.21 6.46
CA ILE A 311 14.15 -17.97 6.79
C ILE A 311 15.21 -16.98 7.28
N GLU A 312 15.36 -15.84 6.60
CA GLU A 312 16.53 -14.97 6.78
C GLU A 312 16.32 -13.80 7.74
N ASP A 313 15.08 -13.45 8.07
CA ASP A 313 14.73 -12.24 8.84
C ASP A 313 13.66 -12.44 9.93
N PHE A 314 13.38 -13.68 10.34
CA PHE A 314 12.35 -14.00 11.34
C PHE A 314 12.47 -13.20 12.65
N SER A 315 11.35 -12.59 13.06
CA SER A 315 11.27 -11.64 14.17
C SER A 315 10.00 -11.82 15.01
N ILE A 316 10.17 -12.42 16.19
CA ILE A 316 9.10 -12.51 17.21
C ILE A 316 8.60 -11.12 17.65
N ALA A 317 9.47 -10.10 17.56
CA ALA A 317 9.14 -8.74 17.95
C ALA A 317 8.20 -8.06 16.94
N GLU A 318 8.35 -8.37 15.65
CA GLU A 318 7.46 -7.88 14.58
C GLU A 318 6.19 -8.74 14.45
N GLY A 319 6.18 -9.93 15.05
CA GLY A 319 5.00 -10.79 15.16
C GLY A 319 5.03 -12.00 14.24
N ASP A 320 6.20 -12.34 13.70
CA ASP A 320 6.36 -13.44 12.78
C ASP A 320 5.99 -14.79 13.40
N ALA A 321 5.48 -15.66 12.54
CA ALA A 321 5.03 -16.99 12.90
C ALA A 321 5.50 -18.07 11.92
N LEU A 322 5.82 -19.23 12.48
CA LEU A 322 6.05 -20.45 11.73
C LEU A 322 4.75 -21.26 11.74
N ASP A 323 4.13 -21.45 10.58
CA ASP A 323 2.93 -22.28 10.46
C ASP A 323 3.29 -23.70 10.03
N ILE A 324 3.09 -24.62 10.95
CA ILE A 324 3.31 -26.05 10.79
C ILE A 324 2.03 -26.86 11.00
N SER A 325 0.87 -26.21 10.98
CA SER A 325 -0.43 -26.83 11.24
C SER A 325 -0.74 -27.99 10.29
N ASP A 326 -0.28 -27.91 9.03
CA ASP A 326 -0.51 -28.94 8.01
C ASP A 326 0.39 -30.19 8.16
N ILE A 327 1.47 -30.10 8.94
CA ILE A 327 2.52 -31.15 8.98
C ILE A 327 2.55 -31.97 10.27
N LEU A 328 1.61 -31.74 11.19
CA LEU A 328 1.48 -32.50 12.44
C LEU A 328 0.36 -33.55 12.35
N ASP A 329 0.73 -34.82 12.21
CA ASP A 329 -0.23 -35.91 12.05
C ASP A 329 -0.85 -36.31 13.40
N GLY A 330 -2.13 -36.00 13.58
CA GLY A 330 -2.91 -36.41 14.75
C GLY A 330 -2.67 -35.58 16.01
N TYR A 331 -1.96 -34.45 15.90
CA TYR A 331 -1.78 -33.51 17.00
C TYR A 331 -3.13 -32.94 17.47
N THR A 332 -3.39 -33.03 18.77
CA THR A 332 -4.58 -32.48 19.42
C THR A 332 -4.16 -31.46 20.49
N PRO A 333 -4.44 -30.15 20.30
CA PRO A 333 -4.09 -29.13 21.28
C PRO A 333 -4.66 -29.39 22.67
N GLY A 334 -3.83 -29.21 23.70
CA GLY A 334 -4.21 -29.42 25.09
C GLY A 334 -4.36 -30.88 25.51
N VAL A 335 -4.22 -31.83 24.58
CA VAL A 335 -4.12 -33.27 24.87
C VAL A 335 -2.68 -33.73 24.68
N ASP A 336 -2.10 -33.39 23.54
CA ASP A 336 -0.73 -33.78 23.18
C ASP A 336 0.30 -32.73 23.60
N SER A 337 1.51 -33.19 23.89
CA SER A 337 2.65 -32.31 24.17
C SER A 337 3.30 -31.89 22.87
N ILE A 338 3.35 -30.58 22.59
CA ILE A 338 3.95 -30.07 21.34
C ILE A 338 5.42 -30.51 21.17
N THR A 339 6.16 -30.67 22.28
CA THR A 339 7.56 -31.14 22.29
C THR A 339 7.75 -32.59 21.82
N ASN A 340 6.66 -33.36 21.67
CA ASN A 340 6.72 -34.68 21.03
C ASN A 340 6.74 -34.59 19.50
N PHE A 341 6.27 -33.47 18.96
CA PHE A 341 6.08 -33.21 17.53
C PHE A 341 7.08 -32.22 16.98
N VAL A 342 7.47 -31.21 17.76
CA VAL A 342 8.31 -30.09 17.33
C VAL A 342 9.53 -29.98 18.23
N ARG A 343 10.66 -29.68 17.61
CA ARG A 343 11.90 -29.35 18.30
C ARG A 343 12.57 -28.18 17.60
N ILE A 344 12.88 -27.13 18.35
CA ILE A 344 13.71 -26.02 17.88
C ILE A 344 15.00 -26.00 18.67
N THR A 345 16.14 -25.99 17.98
CA THR A 345 17.47 -25.96 18.61
C THR A 345 18.33 -24.85 18.05
N ASP A 346 18.94 -24.06 18.93
CA ASP A 346 19.96 -23.08 18.55
C ASP A 346 21.20 -23.79 17.96
N ASN A 347 21.70 -23.30 16.84
CA ASN A 347 22.90 -23.75 16.15
C ASN A 347 23.75 -22.54 15.71
N GLY A 348 24.64 -22.09 16.60
CA GLY A 348 25.43 -20.89 16.35
C GLY A 348 24.59 -19.63 16.52
N THR A 349 24.36 -18.90 15.42
CA THR A 349 23.51 -17.70 15.37
C THR A 349 22.09 -17.99 14.91
N ASP A 350 21.81 -19.23 14.54
CA ASP A 350 20.57 -19.62 13.87
C ASP A 350 19.79 -20.61 14.73
N SER A 351 18.52 -20.83 14.43
CA SER A 351 17.69 -21.89 15.01
C SER A 351 17.34 -22.93 13.95
N LEU A 352 17.29 -24.20 14.33
CA LEU A 352 16.85 -25.30 13.45
C LEU A 352 15.46 -25.77 13.88
N LEU A 353 14.48 -25.68 12.98
CA LEU A 353 13.14 -26.23 13.18
C LEU A 353 13.12 -27.68 12.71
N ALA A 354 12.77 -28.60 13.60
CA ALA A 354 12.65 -30.01 13.29
C ALA A 354 11.32 -30.61 13.74
N ILE A 355 10.78 -31.50 12.92
CA ILE A 355 9.43 -32.07 13.07
C ILE A 355 9.48 -33.59 13.17
N ASN A 356 8.71 -34.12 14.11
CA ASN A 356 8.33 -35.52 14.24
C ASN A 356 6.83 -35.63 14.00
N GLN A 357 6.43 -35.93 12.76
CA GLN A 357 5.04 -35.82 12.31
C GLN A 357 4.03 -36.58 13.18
N ASP A 358 4.39 -37.77 13.67
CA ASP A 358 3.47 -38.67 14.38
C ASP A 358 3.46 -38.51 15.91
N GLY A 359 4.27 -37.61 16.44
CA GLY A 359 4.29 -37.32 17.88
C GLY A 359 4.72 -38.49 18.76
N THR A 360 5.40 -39.51 18.23
CA THR A 360 5.86 -40.69 19.01
C THR A 360 6.94 -40.37 20.07
N GLY A 361 7.16 -39.09 20.40
CA GLY A 361 8.00 -38.59 21.48
C GLY A 361 9.49 -38.61 21.17
N ASN A 362 10.33 -38.42 22.19
CA ASN A 362 11.82 -38.40 22.09
C ASN A 362 12.48 -39.66 21.49
N THR A 363 11.70 -40.67 21.13
CA THR A 363 12.12 -41.89 20.45
C THR A 363 11.86 -41.88 18.94
N GLY A 364 11.10 -40.91 18.42
CA GLY A 364 10.88 -40.68 17.00
C GLY A 364 12.03 -39.92 16.33
N ASN A 365 12.11 -40.02 15.00
CA ASN A 365 13.09 -39.26 14.22
C ASN A 365 12.54 -37.85 13.98
N PHE A 366 13.26 -36.84 14.45
CA PHE A 366 12.99 -35.45 14.09
C PHE A 366 13.71 -35.13 12.78
N TYR A 367 12.97 -34.58 11.82
CA TYR A 367 13.49 -34.12 10.54
C TYR A 367 13.59 -32.60 10.56
N THR A 368 14.79 -32.06 10.39
CA THR A 368 14.96 -30.60 10.22
C THR A 368 14.34 -30.20 8.89
N ILE A 369 13.46 -29.19 8.93
CA ILE A 369 12.74 -28.68 7.76
C ILE A 369 13.11 -27.23 7.44
N ALA A 370 13.61 -26.47 8.42
CA ALA A 370 14.02 -25.10 8.20
C ALA A 370 15.18 -24.68 9.11
N THR A 371 15.98 -23.75 8.59
CA THR A 371 16.95 -22.96 9.33
C THR A 371 16.43 -21.54 9.43
N ILE A 372 16.32 -21.01 10.64
CA ILE A 372 15.91 -19.64 10.92
C ILE A 372 17.19 -18.86 11.23
N SER A 373 17.68 -18.10 10.25
CA SER A 373 18.94 -17.36 10.35
C SER A 373 18.83 -16.24 11.38
N GLY A 374 19.87 -16.06 12.20
CA GLY A 374 19.97 -14.90 13.10
C GLY A 374 18.98 -14.86 14.28
N ALA A 375 18.05 -15.82 14.39
CA ALA A 375 17.13 -15.95 15.50
C ALA A 375 17.54 -17.10 16.43
N ILE A 376 17.79 -16.81 17.71
CA ILE A 376 18.13 -17.79 18.76
C ILE A 376 17.21 -17.64 19.96
N GLY A 377 17.19 -18.63 20.85
CA GLY A 377 16.37 -18.61 22.06
C GLY A 377 14.92 -19.03 21.82
N MET A 378 14.63 -19.61 20.66
CA MET A 378 13.33 -20.15 20.24
C MET A 378 13.10 -21.59 20.75
N THR A 379 13.80 -22.00 21.81
CA THR A 379 13.90 -23.41 22.26
C THR A 379 12.78 -23.85 23.22
N ASP A 380 11.80 -22.99 23.49
CA ASP A 380 10.58 -23.32 24.25
C ASP A 380 9.38 -23.32 23.32
N GLU A 381 9.08 -24.48 22.72
CA GLU A 381 8.02 -24.62 21.74
C GLU A 381 6.64 -24.35 22.33
N SER A 382 6.43 -24.60 23.63
CA SER A 382 5.16 -24.32 24.30
C SER A 382 4.93 -22.82 24.48
N ALA A 383 5.99 -22.06 24.77
CA ALA A 383 5.94 -20.61 24.82
C ALA A 383 5.67 -20.01 23.42
N LEU A 384 6.27 -20.57 22.37
CA LEU A 384 6.03 -20.14 20.98
C LEU A 384 4.60 -20.41 20.50
N VAL A 385 4.01 -21.55 20.88
CA VAL A 385 2.57 -21.77 20.61
C VAL A 385 1.71 -20.77 21.37
N SER A 386 2.07 -20.47 22.62
CA SER A 386 1.28 -19.58 23.47
C SER A 386 1.33 -18.10 23.03
N ASN A 387 2.44 -17.67 22.44
CA ASN A 387 2.62 -16.29 21.96
C ASN A 387 2.25 -16.10 20.48
N GLY A 388 1.93 -17.18 19.75
CA GLY A 388 1.51 -17.16 18.35
C GLY A 388 2.65 -17.30 17.34
N SER A 389 3.92 -17.32 17.76
CA SER A 389 5.08 -17.47 16.85
C SER A 389 5.25 -18.89 16.30
N LEU A 390 4.52 -19.87 16.84
CA LEU A 390 4.42 -21.22 16.29
C LEU A 390 2.94 -21.60 16.17
N ILE A 391 2.44 -21.66 14.93
CA ILE A 391 1.06 -22.01 14.61
C ILE A 391 0.99 -23.52 14.37
N VAL A 392 0.06 -24.17 15.06
CA VAL A 392 -0.04 -25.65 15.12
C VAL A 392 -1.45 -26.17 14.82
N THR A 393 -2.38 -25.27 14.48
CA THR A 393 -3.80 -25.58 14.18
C THR A 393 -4.46 -24.56 13.28
#